data_AF-A0A8S9HF96-F1
#
_entry.id   AF-A0A8S9HF96-F1
#
_cell.length_a   1.000
_cell.length_b   1.000
_cell.length_c   1.000
_cell.angle_alpha   90.00
_cell.angle_beta   90.00
_cell.angle_gamma   90.00
#
_symmetry.space_group_name_H-M   'P 1'
#
loop_
_entity.id
_entity.type
_entity.pdbx_description
1 polymer ?
#
loop_
_entity_poly.entity_id
_entity_poly.type
_entity_poly.pdbx_seq_one_letter_code
_entity_poly.pdbx_strand_id
1 'polypeptide(L)'
;MMLYVWESQAGGSFTVTRDTSGENLGRGTKMVLHLKEDQLEYLEERRLKDLVKKYSEFISYAISLWIEKTIEKEISDDEDEDEEEKVEEVDEEKEKKKIKEVSHEWDLVNKQKPIWMRKPEEITKEEYAAFYKSLSNNWEEHLAVKHFSVEGQLEFKAIILFVPKRAPFDLFDTKKKPKNIKLYVRRVFIMDNCEDIIPEWLGFVKGIVDSEDLPLNIQQNKILKVIRKNLLKKCLELFFEIAENKEDYNKFYEAFSKNMKLGIHEDSQNRTKIAELLRYHSTKSGHELTSLKDYVTRMKEGQEDILYTTGESKKEAVENSPFLEKPKKKGYEVLYMVDAIDEYAIGQLKEFEGKKLVSATKEGLKLEESEDEKKKKEELKEKFEGLCKVIKDVLGDKVEKVIVSDRVVDSPCCLVTGEYGWRGS
;
A
#
# COMPACT_ATOMS: atom_id res chain seq x y z
N MET A 1 8.07 -31.36 -46.66
CA MET A 1 7.49 -31.21 -45.31
C MET A 1 6.05 -31.68 -45.38
N MET A 2 5.63 -32.62 -44.54
CA MET A 2 4.25 -33.12 -44.57
C MET A 2 3.44 -32.29 -43.56
N LEU A 3 2.49 -31.51 -44.07
CA LEU A 3 1.50 -30.78 -43.27
C LEU A 3 0.29 -31.69 -43.04
N TYR A 4 -0.27 -31.63 -41.83
CA TYR A 4 -1.44 -32.40 -41.43
C TYR A 4 -2.47 -31.46 -40.81
N VAL A 5 -3.74 -31.67 -41.13
CA VAL A 5 -4.88 -30.99 -40.52
C VAL A 5 -5.48 -31.93 -39.49
N TRP A 6 -5.60 -31.46 -38.26
CA TRP A 6 -6.34 -32.12 -37.20
C TRP A 6 -7.66 -31.38 -37.00
N GLU A 7 -8.77 -32.10 -37.04
CA GLU A 7 -10.11 -31.54 -36.84
C GLU A 7 -10.89 -32.38 -35.82
N SER A 8 -11.59 -31.71 -34.89
CA SER A 8 -12.46 -32.36 -33.93
C SER A 8 -13.57 -31.42 -33.48
N GLN A 9 -14.76 -31.99 -33.26
CA GLN A 9 -15.93 -31.30 -32.71
C GLN A 9 -16.14 -31.64 -31.22
N ALA A 10 -15.13 -32.19 -30.53
CA ALA A 10 -15.21 -32.66 -29.14
C ALA A 10 -16.24 -33.79 -28.88
N GLY A 11 -16.71 -34.47 -29.93
CA GLY A 11 -17.66 -35.60 -29.85
C GLY A 11 -17.04 -36.97 -29.53
N GLY A 12 -15.78 -37.03 -29.07
CA GLY A 12 -15.06 -38.26 -28.73
C GLY A 12 -14.20 -38.85 -29.86
N SER A 13 -14.30 -38.34 -31.09
CA SER A 13 -13.43 -38.69 -32.22
C SER A 13 -12.77 -37.46 -32.85
N PHE A 14 -11.68 -37.66 -33.57
CA PHE A 14 -10.97 -36.64 -34.34
C PHE A 14 -10.50 -37.21 -35.68
N THR A 15 -10.33 -36.36 -36.68
CA THR A 15 -9.81 -36.73 -38.00
C THR A 15 -8.43 -36.10 -38.20
N VAL A 16 -7.56 -36.83 -38.90
CA VAL A 16 -6.23 -36.34 -39.30
C VAL A 16 -6.08 -36.57 -40.80
N THR A 17 -5.96 -35.49 -41.56
CA THR A 17 -5.81 -35.52 -43.01
C THR A 17 -4.54 -34.82 -43.43
N ARG A 18 -3.94 -35.25 -44.54
CA ARG A 18 -2.76 -34.58 -45.10
C ARG A 18 -3.21 -33.29 -45.79
N ASP A 19 -2.58 -32.18 -45.45
CA ASP A 19 -2.89 -30.90 -46.07
C ASP A 19 -2.28 -30.82 -47.48
N THR A 20 -3.14 -30.63 -48.49
CA THR A 20 -2.76 -30.54 -49.90
C THR A 20 -3.09 -29.18 -50.53
N SER A 21 -3.68 -28.25 -49.77
CA SER A 21 -4.28 -27.02 -50.30
C SER A 21 -4.04 -25.77 -49.42
N GLY A 22 -3.49 -25.92 -48.21
CA GLY A 22 -3.22 -24.83 -47.30
C GLY A 22 -1.97 -24.01 -47.61
N GLU A 23 -1.94 -22.78 -47.08
CA GLU A 23 -0.74 -21.94 -46.98
C GLU A 23 0.41 -22.73 -46.34
N ASN A 24 1.60 -22.65 -46.91
CA ASN A 24 2.75 -23.39 -46.41
C ASN A 24 3.27 -22.77 -45.11
N LEU A 25 2.85 -23.32 -43.96
CA LEU A 25 3.13 -22.76 -42.64
C LEU A 25 4.62 -22.79 -42.24
N GLY A 26 5.51 -23.42 -43.02
CA GLY A 26 6.94 -23.50 -42.70
C GLY A 26 7.21 -24.30 -41.41
N ARG A 27 7.04 -23.67 -40.24
CA ARG A 27 7.13 -24.32 -38.92
C ARG A 27 6.04 -23.80 -38.00
N GLY A 28 5.46 -24.69 -37.19
CA GLY A 28 4.46 -24.34 -36.18
C GLY A 28 3.11 -25.01 -36.41
N THR A 29 2.06 -24.41 -35.86
CA THR A 29 0.68 -24.88 -35.98
C THR A 29 -0.26 -23.70 -36.16
N LYS A 30 -1.32 -23.87 -36.95
CA LYS A 30 -2.42 -22.92 -37.09
C LYS A 30 -3.63 -23.53 -36.41
N MET A 31 -4.11 -22.89 -35.35
CA MET A 31 -5.32 -23.30 -34.66
C MET A 31 -6.48 -22.47 -35.18
N VAL A 32 -7.48 -23.13 -35.76
CA VAL A 32 -8.75 -22.49 -36.17
C VAL A 32 -9.79 -22.84 -35.12
N LEU A 33 -10.29 -21.83 -34.42
CA LEU A 33 -11.30 -21.98 -33.39
C LEU A 33 -12.66 -21.56 -33.97
N HIS A 34 -13.55 -22.53 -34.16
CA HIS A 34 -14.94 -22.24 -34.49
C HIS A 34 -15.68 -21.87 -33.20
N LEU A 35 -15.87 -20.58 -32.98
CA LEU A 35 -16.58 -20.05 -31.82
C LEU A 35 -18.06 -20.43 -31.91
N LYS A 36 -18.66 -20.67 -30.74
CA LYS A 36 -20.12 -20.85 -30.62
C LYS A 36 -20.82 -19.49 -30.79
N GLU A 37 -22.09 -19.53 -31.17
CA GLU A 37 -22.91 -18.32 -31.40
C GLU A 37 -23.03 -17.43 -30.15
N ASP A 38 -22.95 -18.01 -28.95
CA ASP A 38 -23.01 -17.31 -27.67
C ASP A 38 -21.66 -16.73 -27.21
N GLN A 39 -20.55 -17.06 -27.89
CA GLN A 39 -19.19 -16.69 -27.50
C GLN A 39 -18.53 -15.70 -28.49
N LEU A 40 -19.35 -14.93 -29.23
CA LEU A 40 -18.89 -13.90 -30.15
C LEU A 40 -18.18 -12.73 -29.44
N GLU A 41 -18.28 -12.64 -28.10
CA GLU A 41 -17.56 -11.65 -27.29
C GLU A 41 -16.03 -11.72 -27.46
N TYR A 42 -15.49 -12.89 -27.82
CA TYR A 42 -14.05 -13.06 -28.06
C TYR A 42 -13.58 -12.58 -29.44
N LEU A 43 -14.48 -12.14 -30.32
CA LEU A 43 -14.10 -11.42 -31.54
C LEU A 43 -13.83 -9.93 -31.26
N GLU A 44 -14.28 -9.42 -30.12
CA GLU A 44 -14.07 -8.02 -29.76
C GLU A 44 -12.59 -7.77 -29.42
N GLU A 45 -11.98 -6.78 -30.10
CA GLU A 45 -10.58 -6.39 -29.89
C GLU A 45 -10.28 -6.10 -28.42
N ARG A 46 -11.19 -5.36 -27.76
CA ARG A 46 -11.05 -4.98 -26.35
C ARG A 46 -10.97 -6.20 -25.44
N ARG A 47 -11.86 -7.17 -25.66
CA ARG A 47 -11.92 -8.41 -24.87
C ARG A 47 -10.66 -9.24 -25.05
N LEU A 48 -10.18 -9.38 -26.28
CA LEU A 48 -8.92 -10.08 -26.57
C LEU A 48 -7.71 -9.39 -25.95
N LYS A 49 -7.61 -8.05 -26.09
CA LYS A 49 -6.55 -7.27 -25.46
C LYS A 49 -6.57 -7.41 -23.94
N ASP A 50 -7.74 -7.37 -23.32
CA ASP A 50 -7.89 -7.55 -21.87
C ASP A 50 -7.49 -8.96 -21.41
N LEU A 51 -7.83 -10.00 -22.18
CA LEU A 51 -7.44 -11.39 -21.87
C LEU A 51 -5.93 -11.61 -22.04
N VAL A 52 -5.35 -11.12 -23.13
CA VAL A 52 -3.89 -11.22 -23.36
C VAL A 52 -3.16 -10.45 -22.27
N LYS A 53 -3.63 -9.25 -21.90
CA LYS A 53 -3.06 -8.45 -20.81
C LYS A 53 -3.24 -9.11 -19.45
N LYS A 54 -4.29 -9.90 -19.23
CA LYS A 54 -4.51 -10.57 -17.95
C LYS A 54 -3.66 -11.85 -17.82
N TYR A 55 -3.65 -12.70 -18.83
CA TYR A 55 -3.09 -14.05 -18.74
C TYR A 55 -1.71 -14.22 -19.38
N SER A 56 -1.41 -13.42 -20.40
CA SER A 56 -0.29 -13.65 -21.32
C SER A 56 0.66 -12.46 -21.42
N GLU A 57 0.56 -11.50 -20.50
CA GLU A 57 1.33 -10.25 -20.50
C GLU A 57 2.85 -10.49 -20.48
N PHE A 58 3.29 -11.57 -19.82
CA PHE A 58 4.72 -11.84 -19.56
C PHE A 58 5.25 -13.11 -20.25
N ILE A 59 4.55 -13.59 -21.26
CA ILE A 59 5.05 -14.69 -22.10
C ILE A 59 6.29 -14.22 -22.86
N SER A 60 7.32 -15.08 -22.92
CA SER A 60 8.61 -14.75 -23.56
C SER A 60 8.55 -14.55 -25.07
N TYR A 61 7.51 -15.08 -25.72
CA TYR A 61 7.31 -15.00 -27.16
C TYR A 61 6.41 -13.82 -27.51
N ALA A 62 6.72 -13.13 -28.61
CA ALA A 62 5.91 -12.03 -29.14
C ALA A 62 4.48 -12.50 -29.47
N ILE A 63 3.48 -11.85 -28.90
CA ILE A 63 2.06 -12.06 -29.18
C ILE A 63 1.57 -10.86 -29.98
N SER A 64 1.30 -11.10 -31.25
CA SER A 64 0.75 -10.10 -32.15
C SER A 64 -0.75 -10.36 -32.35
N LEU A 65 -1.55 -9.31 -32.28
CA LEU A 65 -2.97 -9.36 -32.63
C LEU A 65 -3.15 -8.76 -34.03
N TRP A 66 -3.90 -9.44 -34.88
CA TRP A 66 -4.30 -8.90 -36.18
C TRP A 66 -5.52 -8.01 -35.97
N ILE A 67 -5.36 -6.69 -36.15
CA ILE A 67 -6.42 -5.71 -35.89
C ILE A 67 -6.80 -5.03 -37.19
N GLU A 68 -8.10 -4.86 -37.39
CA GLU A 68 -8.68 -4.00 -38.42
C GLU A 68 -8.76 -2.56 -37.92
N LYS A 69 -7.95 -1.67 -38.48
CA LYS A 69 -8.07 -0.22 -38.26
C LYS A 69 -8.89 0.36 -39.41
N THR A 70 -9.96 1.08 -39.07
CA THR A 70 -10.68 1.90 -40.04
C THR A 70 -10.10 3.31 -39.97
N ILE A 71 -9.40 3.73 -41.01
CA ILE A 71 -8.90 5.11 -41.12
C ILE A 71 -9.82 5.85 -42.09
N GLU A 72 -10.47 6.91 -41.62
CA GLU A 72 -11.16 7.86 -42.50
C GLU A 72 -10.10 8.81 -43.08
N LYS A 73 -9.72 8.61 -44.35
CA LYS A 73 -8.97 9.62 -45.11
C LYS A 73 -9.95 10.51 -45.87
N GLU A 74 -9.82 11.82 -45.70
CA GLU A 74 -10.40 12.78 -46.64
C GLU A 74 -9.47 12.87 -47.84
N ILE A 75 -9.96 12.53 -49.04
CA ILE A 75 -9.25 12.82 -50.29
C ILE A 75 -9.61 14.27 -50.64
N SER A 76 -8.63 15.16 -50.74
CA SER A 76 -8.77 16.36 -51.57
C SER A 76 -8.52 15.92 -53.01
N ASP A 77 -9.49 16.13 -53.89
CA ASP A 77 -9.32 15.97 -55.34
C ASP A 77 -8.24 16.96 -55.80
N ASP A 78 -7.00 16.51 -55.88
CA ASP A 78 -5.94 17.15 -56.64
C ASP A 78 -5.21 16.06 -57.40
N GLU A 79 -5.69 15.78 -58.62
CA GLU A 79 -4.91 15.56 -59.85
C GLU A 79 -5.84 15.01 -60.93
N ASP A 80 -6.29 15.89 -61.83
CA ASP A 80 -6.28 15.71 -63.31
C ASP A 80 -7.30 16.64 -64.00
N GLU A 81 -6.83 17.76 -64.59
CA GLU A 81 -7.01 18.11 -66.02
C GLU A 81 -6.62 19.58 -66.34
N ASP A 82 -5.98 19.73 -67.50
CA ASP A 82 -5.45 20.96 -68.12
C ASP A 82 -6.52 21.99 -68.56
N GLU A 83 -6.06 23.25 -68.64
CA GLU A 83 -6.52 24.38 -69.49
C GLU A 83 -7.99 24.91 -69.49
N GLU A 84 -8.06 26.21 -69.14
CA GLU A 84 -8.92 27.31 -69.67
C GLU A 84 -10.41 27.50 -69.30
N GLU A 85 -10.64 28.70 -68.74
CA GLU A 85 -11.79 29.64 -68.85
C GLU A 85 -13.20 29.33 -68.25
N LYS A 86 -13.44 30.04 -67.14
CA LYS A 86 -14.60 30.90 -66.78
C LYS A 86 -16.02 30.33 -66.58
N VAL A 87 -16.40 30.40 -65.30
CA VAL A 87 -17.64 30.95 -64.66
C VAL A 87 -19.00 30.44 -65.15
N GLU A 88 -19.75 29.76 -64.26
CA GLU A 88 -20.97 30.29 -63.62
C GLU A 88 -21.55 29.30 -62.59
N GLU A 89 -22.16 29.88 -61.55
CA GLU A 89 -22.64 29.28 -60.30
C GLU A 89 -23.73 28.23 -60.48
N VAL A 90 -23.65 27.09 -59.77
CA VAL A 90 -24.82 26.40 -59.18
C VAL A 90 -24.41 25.70 -57.88
N ASP A 91 -25.08 26.09 -56.80
CA ASP A 91 -25.11 25.46 -55.48
C ASP A 91 -25.68 24.03 -55.56
N GLU A 92 -24.86 23.01 -55.39
CA GLU A 92 -25.29 21.68 -54.93
C GLU A 92 -24.23 21.12 -53.96
N GLU A 93 -24.64 20.85 -52.72
CA GLU A 93 -23.87 20.13 -51.71
C GLU A 93 -23.38 18.78 -52.27
N LYS A 94 -22.14 18.74 -52.78
CA LYS A 94 -21.44 17.48 -53.03
C LYS A 94 -21.19 16.79 -51.70
N GLU A 95 -22.01 15.79 -51.37
CA GLU A 95 -21.70 14.81 -50.33
C GLU A 95 -20.29 14.24 -50.57
N LYS A 96 -19.34 14.64 -49.72
CA LYS A 96 -18.00 14.07 -49.69
C LYS A 96 -18.13 12.57 -49.44
N LYS A 97 -17.86 11.74 -50.46
CA LYS A 97 -17.81 10.29 -50.32
C LYS A 97 -16.64 9.91 -49.41
N LYS A 98 -16.94 9.63 -48.14
CA LYS A 98 -16.00 9.06 -47.17
C LYS A 98 -15.71 7.61 -47.57
N ILE A 99 -14.52 7.34 -48.10
CA ILE A 99 -14.06 5.96 -48.32
C ILE A 99 -13.40 5.50 -47.02
N LYS A 100 -13.97 4.47 -46.40
CA LYS A 100 -13.38 3.79 -45.24
C LYS A 100 -12.34 2.81 -45.74
N GLU A 101 -11.06 3.16 -45.64
CA GLU A 101 -9.99 2.22 -45.92
C GLU A 101 -9.77 1.37 -44.66
N VAL A 102 -10.04 0.07 -44.77
CA VAL A 102 -9.79 -0.91 -43.70
C VAL A 102 -8.36 -1.41 -43.90
N SER A 103 -7.44 -0.98 -43.03
CA SER A 103 -6.09 -1.52 -43.01
C SER A 103 -5.96 -2.56 -41.91
N HIS A 104 -5.22 -3.63 -42.21
CA HIS A 104 -4.90 -4.65 -41.23
C HIS A 104 -3.44 -4.52 -40.80
N GLU A 105 -3.22 -4.37 -39.50
CA GLU A 105 -1.87 -4.28 -38.93
C GLU A 105 -1.71 -5.30 -37.79
N TRP A 106 -0.50 -5.87 -37.70
CA TRP A 106 -0.10 -6.67 -36.55
C TRP A 106 0.31 -5.75 -35.40
N ASP A 107 -0.51 -5.68 -34.33
CA ASP A 107 -0.17 -4.95 -33.12
C ASP A 107 0.47 -5.90 -32.10
N LEU A 108 1.71 -5.61 -31.69
CA LEU A 108 2.40 -6.37 -30.66
C LEU A 108 1.80 -6.04 -29.29
N VAL A 109 1.08 -6.98 -28.68
CA VAL A 109 0.34 -6.70 -27.44
C VAL A 109 1.25 -6.83 -26.20
N ASN A 110 2.22 -7.76 -26.21
CA ASN A 110 3.12 -8.02 -25.08
C ASN A 110 4.43 -7.21 -25.15
N LYS A 111 4.32 -5.88 -25.12
CA LYS A 111 5.51 -5.00 -25.13
C LYS A 111 6.33 -5.07 -23.83
N GLN A 112 5.76 -5.60 -22.74
CA GLN A 112 6.39 -5.65 -21.43
C GLN A 112 7.15 -6.96 -21.19
N LYS A 113 8.46 -6.85 -20.98
CA LYS A 113 9.28 -8.00 -20.61
C LYS A 113 9.25 -8.22 -19.09
N PRO A 114 9.28 -9.48 -18.61
CA PRO A 114 9.35 -9.77 -17.18
C PRO A 114 10.66 -9.26 -16.60
N ILE A 115 10.60 -8.16 -15.85
CA ILE A 115 11.78 -7.52 -15.23
C ILE A 115 12.36 -8.39 -14.12
N TRP A 116 11.51 -9.17 -13.44
CA TRP A 116 11.88 -10.02 -12.32
C TRP A 116 12.75 -11.23 -12.72
N MET A 117 12.88 -11.52 -14.02
CA MET A 117 13.77 -12.57 -14.52
C MET A 117 15.20 -12.07 -14.81
N ARG A 118 15.41 -10.76 -14.84
CA ARG A 118 16.74 -10.15 -15.02
C ARG A 118 17.40 -9.96 -13.67
N LYS A 119 18.73 -9.92 -13.64
CA LYS A 119 19.46 -9.64 -12.39
C LYS A 119 19.11 -8.24 -11.90
N PRO A 120 18.89 -8.04 -10.58
CA PRO A 120 18.59 -6.73 -10.02
C PRO A 120 19.58 -5.63 -10.42
N GLU A 121 20.85 -5.98 -10.61
CA GLU A 121 21.96 -5.08 -10.95
C GLU A 121 21.92 -4.55 -12.39
N GLU A 122 21.26 -5.27 -13.30
CA GLU A 122 21.20 -4.93 -14.72
C GLU A 122 19.99 -4.03 -15.06
N ILE A 123 19.14 -3.75 -14.08
CA ILE A 123 17.86 -3.08 -14.27
C ILE A 123 17.96 -1.64 -13.76
N THR A 124 17.63 -0.67 -14.60
CA THR A 124 17.66 0.74 -14.21
C THR A 124 16.41 1.13 -13.40
N LYS A 125 16.51 2.21 -12.62
CA LYS A 125 15.34 2.77 -11.90
C LYS A 125 14.21 3.17 -12.86
N GLU A 126 14.55 3.59 -14.07
CA GLU A 126 13.58 3.97 -15.12
C GLU A 126 12.82 2.75 -15.64
N GLU A 127 13.48 1.61 -15.81
CA GLU A 127 12.82 0.35 -16.19
C GLU A 127 11.83 -0.10 -15.10
N TYR A 128 12.21 -0.02 -13.82
CA TYR A 128 11.29 -0.31 -12.71
C TYR A 128 10.11 0.67 -12.65
N ALA A 129 10.35 1.95 -12.88
CA ALA A 129 9.32 2.97 -12.89
C ALA A 129 8.32 2.77 -14.05
N ALA A 130 8.82 2.49 -15.25
CA ALA A 130 8.00 2.20 -16.43
C ALA A 130 7.13 0.94 -16.23
N PHE A 131 7.71 -0.08 -15.61
CA PHE A 131 6.99 -1.30 -15.26
C PHE A 131 5.91 -1.06 -14.21
N TYR A 132 6.22 -0.30 -13.16
CA TYR A 132 5.23 0.07 -12.15
C TYR A 132 4.07 0.89 -12.73
N LYS A 133 4.35 1.85 -13.63
CA LYS A 133 3.32 2.65 -14.31
C LYS A 133 2.36 1.76 -15.10
N SER A 134 2.89 0.78 -15.83
CA SER A 134 2.05 -0.15 -16.60
C SER A 134 1.27 -1.13 -15.72
N LEU A 135 1.90 -1.67 -14.67
CA LEU A 135 1.27 -2.59 -13.73
C LEU A 135 0.12 -1.94 -12.96
N SER A 136 0.35 -0.71 -12.49
CA SER A 136 -0.61 0.02 -11.65
C SER A 136 -1.61 0.88 -12.43
N ASN A 137 -1.42 1.00 -13.75
CA ASN A 137 -2.11 1.95 -14.62
C ASN A 137 -2.10 3.38 -14.05
N ASN A 138 -1.01 3.73 -13.36
CA ASN A 138 -0.82 5.03 -12.74
C ASN A 138 0.27 5.80 -13.49
N TRP A 139 0.12 7.12 -13.56
CA TRP A 139 1.11 8.02 -14.17
C TRP A 139 2.26 8.32 -13.19
N GLU A 140 2.02 8.17 -11.89
CA GLU A 140 2.98 8.44 -10.83
C GLU A 140 3.96 7.27 -10.62
N GLU A 141 5.20 7.59 -10.26
CA GLU A 141 6.26 6.61 -10.03
C GLU A 141 6.16 5.94 -8.66
N HIS A 142 6.82 4.80 -8.50
CA HIS A 142 6.98 4.17 -7.19
C HIS A 142 7.89 5.01 -6.29
N LEU A 143 7.66 4.95 -4.98
CA LEU A 143 8.57 5.52 -3.99
C LEU A 143 9.81 4.64 -3.85
N ALA A 144 9.58 3.35 -3.62
CA ALA A 144 10.64 2.37 -3.43
C ALA A 144 10.27 1.05 -4.10
N VAL A 145 11.29 0.34 -4.55
CA VAL A 145 11.18 -0.98 -5.16
C VAL A 145 12.12 -1.93 -4.44
N LYS A 146 11.63 -3.14 -4.15
CA LYS A 146 12.46 -4.24 -3.67
C LYS A 146 12.33 -5.41 -4.62
N HIS A 147 13.45 -5.82 -5.19
CA HIS A 147 13.56 -7.03 -5.99
C HIS A 147 14.38 -8.05 -5.20
N PHE A 148 13.82 -9.24 -4.97
CA PHE A 148 14.51 -10.34 -4.32
C PHE A 148 14.07 -11.70 -4.86
N SER A 149 14.97 -12.66 -4.79
CA SER A 149 14.71 -14.09 -5.05
C SER A 149 14.85 -14.85 -3.73
N VAL A 150 14.08 -15.92 -3.56
CA VAL A 150 14.21 -16.83 -2.42
C VAL A 150 14.46 -18.23 -2.97
N GLU A 151 15.73 -18.64 -2.92
CA GLU A 151 16.16 -20.01 -3.21
C GLU A 151 16.05 -20.84 -1.92
N GLY A 152 15.21 -21.88 -1.92
CA GLY A 152 14.93 -22.68 -0.73
C GLY A 152 13.97 -23.85 -1.02
N GLN A 153 13.35 -24.42 0.01
CA GLN A 153 12.44 -25.58 -0.12
C GLN A 153 11.21 -25.30 -1.00
N LEU A 154 10.88 -24.02 -1.21
CA LEU A 154 9.95 -23.54 -2.21
C LEU A 154 10.73 -22.51 -3.04
N GLU A 155 10.98 -22.82 -4.30
CA GLU A 155 11.69 -21.91 -5.21
C GLU A 155 10.73 -20.82 -5.70
N PHE A 156 10.89 -19.62 -5.14
CA PHE A 156 10.29 -18.39 -5.67
C PHE A 156 11.38 -17.63 -6.40
N LYS A 157 11.36 -17.68 -7.74
CA LYS A 157 12.45 -17.12 -8.54
C LYS A 157 12.55 -15.62 -8.42
N ALA A 158 11.43 -14.91 -8.27
CA ALA A 158 11.49 -13.48 -8.10
C ALA A 158 10.21 -12.89 -7.55
N ILE A 159 10.41 -11.94 -6.63
CA ILE A 159 9.39 -11.09 -6.08
C ILE A 159 9.82 -9.65 -6.32
N ILE A 160 8.94 -8.87 -6.94
CA ILE A 160 9.09 -7.42 -7.02
C ILE A 160 7.96 -6.78 -6.24
N LEU A 161 8.32 -5.97 -5.24
CA LEU A 161 7.41 -5.18 -4.43
C LEU A 161 7.64 -3.70 -4.70
N PHE A 162 6.54 -2.97 -4.83
CA PHE A 162 6.51 -1.55 -5.06
C PHE A 162 5.71 -0.88 -3.94
N VAL A 163 6.31 0.16 -3.39
CA VAL A 163 5.62 1.09 -2.49
C VAL A 163 5.18 2.29 -3.33
N PRO A 164 3.87 2.57 -3.44
CA PRO A 164 3.37 3.76 -4.13
C PRO A 164 3.82 5.05 -3.42
N LYS A 165 3.99 6.15 -4.18
CA LYS A 165 4.25 7.48 -3.59
C LYS A 165 3.05 8.03 -2.81
N ARG A 166 1.83 7.72 -3.24
CA ARG A 166 0.58 8.17 -2.61
C ARG A 166 -0.31 6.98 -2.26
N ALA A 167 -0.97 7.08 -1.11
CA ALA A 167 -2.00 6.12 -0.75
C ALA A 167 -3.21 6.27 -1.69
N PRO A 168 -3.73 5.17 -2.26
CA PRO A 168 -4.97 5.22 -3.03
C PRO A 168 -6.15 5.57 -2.11
N PHE A 169 -7.11 6.35 -2.59
CA PHE A 169 -8.30 6.72 -1.82
C PHE A 169 -9.11 5.50 -1.32
N ASP A 170 -9.03 4.38 -2.04
CA ASP A 170 -9.71 3.12 -1.72
C ASP A 170 -9.00 2.26 -0.66
N LEU A 171 -7.91 2.73 -0.03
CA LEU A 171 -7.05 1.90 0.83
C LEU A 171 -7.75 1.33 2.08
N PHE A 172 -8.82 1.99 2.55
CA PHE A 172 -9.58 1.58 3.75
C PHE A 172 -10.99 1.06 3.43
N ASP A 173 -11.31 0.84 2.15
CA ASP A 173 -12.58 0.24 1.77
C ASP A 173 -12.51 -1.29 1.95
N THR A 174 -12.98 -1.76 3.11
CA THR A 174 -13.04 -3.18 3.47
C THR A 174 -13.92 -4.02 2.53
N LYS A 175 -14.72 -3.39 1.65
CA LYS A 175 -15.54 -4.09 0.64
C LYS A 175 -14.76 -4.41 -0.63
N LYS A 176 -13.66 -3.68 -0.92
CA LYS A 176 -12.85 -3.93 -2.11
C LYS A 176 -11.72 -4.90 -1.76
N LYS A 177 -11.77 -6.08 -2.39
CA LYS A 177 -10.70 -7.07 -2.24
C LYS A 177 -9.36 -6.48 -2.73
N PRO A 178 -8.27 -6.59 -1.95
CA PRO A 178 -6.99 -6.01 -2.32
C PRO A 178 -6.36 -6.75 -3.51
N LYS A 179 -6.43 -6.15 -4.70
CA LYS A 179 -5.84 -6.67 -5.95
C LYS A 179 -4.40 -6.17 -6.17
N ASN A 180 -3.60 -6.10 -5.11
CA ASN A 180 -2.33 -5.38 -5.16
C ASN A 180 -1.14 -6.29 -5.48
N ILE A 181 -1.19 -7.57 -5.09
CA ILE A 181 -0.18 -8.56 -5.50
C ILE A 181 -0.77 -9.54 -6.50
N LYS A 182 -0.09 -9.69 -7.64
CA LYS A 182 -0.38 -10.69 -8.65
C LYS A 182 0.55 -11.90 -8.48
N LEU A 183 -0.03 -13.09 -8.42
CA LEU A 183 0.69 -14.36 -8.37
C LEU A 183 0.79 -14.97 -9.77
N TYR A 184 2.02 -15.29 -10.16
CA TYR A 184 2.36 -15.97 -11.39
C TYR A 184 2.96 -17.33 -11.07
N VAL A 185 2.65 -18.31 -11.92
CA VAL A 185 3.32 -19.61 -11.93
C VAL A 185 3.89 -19.84 -13.32
N ARG A 186 5.22 -19.99 -13.42
CA ARG A 186 5.93 -20.14 -14.69
C ARG A 186 5.58 -19.01 -15.69
N ARG A 187 5.43 -17.77 -15.22
CA ARG A 187 5.00 -16.58 -15.99
C ARG A 187 3.54 -16.57 -16.45
N VAL A 188 2.74 -17.55 -16.05
CA VAL A 188 1.29 -17.57 -16.30
C VAL A 188 0.58 -16.93 -15.10
N PHE A 189 -0.28 -15.96 -15.37
CA PHE A 189 -1.07 -15.33 -14.32
C PHE A 189 -2.06 -16.34 -13.73
N ILE A 190 -2.03 -16.51 -12.41
CA ILE A 190 -2.92 -17.43 -11.71
C ILE A 190 -4.00 -16.67 -10.95
N MET A 191 -3.61 -15.75 -10.08
CA MET A 191 -4.54 -15.01 -9.23
C MET A 191 -4.01 -13.65 -8.80
N ASP A 192 -4.92 -12.70 -8.61
CA ASP A 192 -4.68 -11.36 -8.03
C ASP A 192 -5.32 -11.20 -6.64
N ASN A 193 -6.22 -12.09 -6.25
CA ASN A 193 -6.95 -12.01 -4.99
C ASN A 193 -6.23 -12.76 -3.86
N CYS A 194 -5.33 -12.07 -3.17
CA CYS A 194 -4.39 -12.70 -2.27
C CYS A 194 -4.48 -12.15 -0.83
N GLU A 195 -5.66 -12.20 -0.22
CA GLU A 195 -5.87 -11.91 1.23
C GLU A 195 -4.96 -12.79 2.12
N ASP A 196 -4.65 -14.01 1.68
CA ASP A 196 -3.76 -14.92 2.42
C ASP A 196 -2.27 -14.59 2.28
N ILE A 197 -1.87 -13.81 1.28
CA ILE A 197 -0.45 -13.54 0.97
C ILE A 197 0.04 -12.29 1.70
N ILE A 198 -0.82 -11.29 1.92
CA ILE A 198 -0.44 -10.02 2.56
C ILE A 198 -1.41 -9.73 3.71
N PRO A 199 -0.93 -9.27 4.88
CA PRO A 199 -1.81 -8.69 5.90
C PRO A 199 -2.54 -7.43 5.41
N GLU A 200 -3.70 -7.14 6.01
CA GLU A 200 -4.53 -5.99 5.65
C GLU A 200 -3.75 -4.66 5.76
N TRP A 201 -2.91 -4.52 6.78
CA TRP A 201 -2.08 -3.32 6.96
C TRP A 201 -1.07 -3.08 5.81
N LEU A 202 -0.60 -4.13 5.13
CA LEU A 202 0.29 -4.01 3.96
C LEU A 202 -0.48 -3.93 2.64
N GLY A 203 -1.80 -3.74 2.69
CA GLY A 203 -2.66 -3.69 1.51
C GLY A 203 -2.28 -2.64 0.47
N PHE A 204 -1.44 -1.65 0.79
CA PHE A 204 -0.96 -0.66 -0.19
C PHE A 204 0.20 -1.16 -1.08
N VAL A 205 0.91 -2.22 -0.68
CA VAL A 205 2.07 -2.74 -1.41
C VAL A 205 1.60 -3.42 -2.68
N LYS A 206 2.08 -2.95 -3.83
CA LYS A 206 1.79 -3.55 -5.14
C LYS A 206 2.95 -4.41 -5.58
N GLY A 207 2.70 -5.54 -6.22
CA GLY A 207 3.81 -6.40 -6.63
C GLY A 207 3.44 -7.61 -7.43
N ILE A 208 4.48 -8.31 -7.85
CA ILE A 208 4.39 -9.58 -8.58
C ILE A 208 5.22 -10.61 -7.83
N VAL A 209 4.62 -11.79 -7.64
CA VAL A 209 5.27 -12.98 -7.08
C VAL A 209 5.25 -14.04 -8.16
N ASP A 210 6.42 -14.50 -8.62
CA ASP A 210 6.53 -15.60 -9.59
C ASP A 210 7.16 -16.83 -8.95
N SER A 211 6.52 -17.98 -9.14
CA SER A 211 6.94 -19.27 -8.61
C SER A 211 6.99 -20.33 -9.71
N GLU A 212 7.96 -21.23 -9.66
CA GLU A 212 8.03 -22.34 -10.63
C GLU A 212 7.35 -23.62 -10.13
N ASP A 213 7.17 -23.74 -8.81
CA ASP A 213 6.75 -24.95 -8.11
C ASP A 213 5.61 -24.69 -7.12
N LEU A 214 4.48 -24.24 -7.67
CA LEU A 214 3.23 -24.06 -6.92
C LEU A 214 2.19 -25.07 -7.43
N PRO A 215 1.67 -25.98 -6.58
CA PRO A 215 0.61 -26.88 -6.99
C PRO A 215 -0.64 -26.06 -7.35
N LEU A 216 -1.21 -26.34 -8.53
CA LEU A 216 -2.31 -25.57 -9.13
C LEU A 216 -3.57 -25.47 -8.24
N ASN A 217 -3.68 -26.33 -7.22
CA ASN A 217 -4.79 -26.34 -6.27
C ASN A 217 -4.43 -25.47 -5.05
N ILE A 218 -4.82 -24.19 -5.09
CA ILE A 218 -4.26 -23.13 -4.24
C ILE A 218 -5.07 -22.89 -2.95
N GLN A 219 -6.22 -23.54 -2.80
CA GLN A 219 -7.17 -23.25 -1.73
C GLN A 219 -6.74 -23.66 -0.30
N GLN A 220 -5.73 -24.53 -0.14
CA GLN A 220 -5.37 -25.05 1.19
C GLN A 220 -3.86 -25.23 1.39
N ASN A 221 -3.05 -24.23 1.03
CA ASN A 221 -1.60 -24.42 1.12
C ASN A 221 -0.95 -23.61 2.24
N LYS A 222 -0.31 -24.35 3.17
CA LYS A 222 0.70 -23.84 4.12
C LYS A 222 1.77 -22.97 3.42
N ILE A 223 1.99 -23.21 2.13
CA ILE A 223 2.85 -22.45 1.22
C ILE A 223 2.52 -20.95 1.23
N LEU A 224 1.24 -20.57 1.13
CA LEU A 224 0.84 -19.14 1.12
C LEU A 224 1.22 -18.43 2.42
N LYS A 225 1.12 -19.12 3.57
CA LYS A 225 1.54 -18.58 4.87
C LYS A 225 3.05 -18.39 4.96
N VAL A 226 3.84 -19.26 4.33
CA VAL A 226 5.30 -19.13 4.25
C VAL A 226 5.68 -17.94 3.37
N ILE A 227 5.03 -17.81 2.20
CA ILE A 227 5.19 -16.65 1.32
C ILE A 227 4.89 -15.36 2.09
N ARG A 228 3.75 -15.30 2.79
CA ARG A 228 3.35 -14.14 3.61
C ARG A 228 4.42 -13.74 4.62
N LYS A 229 5.02 -14.70 5.35
CA LYS A 229 6.10 -14.40 6.32
C LYS A 229 7.35 -13.84 5.65
N ASN A 230 7.73 -14.39 4.50
CA ASN A 230 8.90 -13.91 3.76
C ASN A 230 8.66 -12.52 3.16
N LEU A 231 7.49 -12.28 2.57
CA LEU A 231 7.06 -10.98 2.08
C LEU A 231 7.08 -9.94 3.19
N LEU A 232 6.49 -10.26 4.36
CA LEU A 232 6.50 -9.38 5.53
C LEU A 232 7.91 -8.98 5.94
N LYS A 233 8.82 -9.97 6.06
CA LYS A 233 10.21 -9.71 6.43
C LYS A 233 10.89 -8.77 5.43
N LYS A 234 10.66 -8.98 4.13
CA LYS A 234 11.26 -8.17 3.05
C LYS A 234 10.64 -6.78 2.92
N CYS A 235 9.33 -6.63 3.17
CA CYS A 235 8.68 -5.33 3.28
C CYS A 235 9.25 -4.51 4.45
N LEU A 236 9.45 -5.14 5.61
CA LEU A 236 10.06 -4.46 6.76
C LEU A 236 11.50 -4.02 6.45
N GLU A 237 12.31 -4.88 5.83
CA GLU A 237 13.66 -4.51 5.36
C GLU A 237 13.59 -3.30 4.40
N LEU A 238 12.66 -3.29 3.45
CA LEU A 238 12.43 -2.15 2.56
C LEU A 238 12.06 -0.88 3.32
N PHE A 239 11.20 -0.95 4.34
CA PHE A 239 10.85 0.24 5.12
C PHE A 239 12.01 0.79 5.94
N PHE A 240 12.90 -0.08 6.42
CA PHE A 240 14.15 0.36 7.05
C PHE A 240 15.10 1.03 6.05
N GLU A 241 15.20 0.53 4.81
CA GLU A 241 15.97 1.18 3.75
C GLU A 241 15.40 2.54 3.37
N ILE A 242 14.07 2.68 3.30
CA ILE A 242 13.43 3.99 3.08
C ILE A 242 13.71 4.91 4.27
N ALA A 243 13.76 4.38 5.49
CA ALA A 243 14.05 5.15 6.70
C ALA A 243 15.46 5.76 6.75
N GLU A 244 16.41 5.26 5.94
CA GLU A 244 17.73 5.88 5.78
C GLU A 244 17.62 7.24 5.06
N ASN A 245 16.63 7.44 4.20
CA ASN A 245 16.36 8.71 3.54
C ASN A 245 15.22 9.48 4.24
N LYS A 246 15.58 10.47 5.08
CA LYS A 246 14.62 11.26 5.88
C LYS A 246 13.52 11.92 5.05
N GLU A 247 13.82 12.41 3.84
CA GLU A 247 12.83 13.11 3.00
C GLU A 247 11.79 12.16 2.39
N ASP A 248 12.26 11.07 1.79
CA ASP A 248 11.38 10.05 1.20
C ASP A 248 10.60 9.31 2.27
N TYR A 249 11.22 9.10 3.44
CA TYR A 249 10.55 8.51 4.59
C TYR A 249 9.44 9.39 5.14
N ASN A 250 9.60 10.72 5.19
CA ASN A 250 8.54 11.60 5.64
C ASN A 250 7.32 11.54 4.70
N LYS A 251 7.54 11.51 3.38
CA LYS A 251 6.47 11.32 2.39
C LYS A 251 5.79 9.95 2.53
N PHE A 252 6.59 8.90 2.73
CA PHE A 252 6.09 7.55 3.01
C PHE A 252 5.21 7.53 4.26
N TYR A 253 5.71 8.11 5.35
CA TYR A 253 5.05 8.08 6.64
C TYR A 253 3.76 8.91 6.62
N GLU A 254 3.76 10.07 5.96
CA GLU A 254 2.55 10.87 5.79
C GLU A 254 1.46 10.08 5.04
N ALA A 255 1.83 9.36 3.98
CA ALA A 255 0.89 8.56 3.20
C ALA A 255 0.41 7.27 3.90
N PHE A 256 1.29 6.57 4.64
CA PHE A 256 1.04 5.21 5.14
C PHE A 256 1.14 5.04 6.67
N SER A 257 1.24 6.12 7.45
CA SER A 257 1.28 6.08 8.92
C SER A 257 0.13 5.26 9.52
N LYS A 258 -1.09 5.44 9.01
CA LYS A 258 -2.28 4.69 9.45
C LYS A 258 -2.11 3.18 9.27
N ASN A 259 -1.56 2.76 8.14
CA ASN A 259 -1.28 1.36 7.85
C ASN A 259 -0.23 0.79 8.80
N MET A 260 0.84 1.53 9.07
CA MET A 260 1.85 1.08 10.04
C MET A 260 1.28 0.92 11.45
N LYS A 261 0.43 1.87 11.88
CA LYS A 261 -0.25 1.82 13.18
C LYS A 261 -1.24 0.64 13.27
N LEU A 262 -1.94 0.33 12.17
CA LEU A 262 -2.77 -0.87 12.06
C LEU A 262 -1.93 -2.15 12.14
N GLY A 263 -0.74 -2.16 11.55
CA GLY A 263 0.22 -3.26 11.65
C GLY A 263 0.66 -3.57 13.08
N ILE A 264 0.78 -2.57 13.96
CA ILE A 264 1.07 -2.79 15.39
C ILE A 264 -0.09 -3.48 16.11
N HIS A 265 -1.32 -3.13 15.73
CA HIS A 265 -2.52 -3.72 16.30
C HIS A 265 -2.64 -5.21 15.92
N GLU A 266 -2.47 -5.52 14.64
CA GLU A 266 -2.68 -6.87 14.10
C GLU A 266 -1.48 -7.81 14.27
N ASP A 267 -0.25 -7.35 14.01
CA ASP A 267 0.93 -8.21 13.93
C ASP A 267 1.73 -8.19 15.22
N SER A 268 1.47 -9.17 16.10
CA SER A 268 2.17 -9.33 17.38
C SER A 268 3.65 -9.71 17.27
N GLN A 269 4.06 -10.35 16.17
CA GLN A 269 5.42 -10.86 16.02
C GLN A 269 6.39 -9.78 15.54
N ASN A 270 5.90 -8.86 14.71
CA ASN A 270 6.73 -7.79 14.13
C ASN A 270 6.57 -6.43 14.84
N ARG A 271 5.78 -6.34 15.93
CA ARG A 271 5.53 -5.08 16.66
C ARG A 271 6.78 -4.29 16.96
N THR A 272 7.84 -4.94 17.47
CA THR A 272 9.08 -4.26 17.83
C THR A 272 9.69 -3.56 16.62
N LYS A 273 9.76 -4.25 15.47
CA LYS A 273 10.32 -3.69 14.22
C LYS A 273 9.45 -2.57 13.67
N ILE A 274 8.13 -2.74 13.68
CA ILE A 274 7.19 -1.71 13.21
C ILE A 274 7.27 -0.48 14.13
N ALA A 275 7.44 -0.68 15.45
CA ALA A 275 7.58 0.40 16.41
C ALA A 275 8.83 1.27 16.17
N GLU A 276 9.94 0.70 15.71
CA GLU A 276 11.12 1.48 15.33
C GLU A 276 10.88 2.41 14.14
N LEU A 277 9.94 2.05 13.27
CA LEU A 277 9.55 2.82 12.10
C LEU A 277 8.54 3.93 12.47
N LEU A 278 7.91 3.88 13.65
CA LEU A 278 6.99 4.95 14.05
C LEU A 278 7.71 6.30 14.20
N ARG A 279 7.00 7.35 13.82
CA ARG A 279 7.43 8.73 13.99
C ARG A 279 6.33 9.55 14.65
N TYR A 280 6.73 10.31 15.65
CA TYR A 280 5.83 11.15 16.43
C TYR A 280 6.39 12.55 16.54
N HIS A 281 5.52 13.52 16.78
CA HIS A 281 5.97 14.82 17.23
C HIS A 281 6.30 14.75 18.72
N SER A 282 7.27 15.55 19.17
CA SER A 282 7.61 15.65 20.59
C SER A 282 7.72 17.10 21.06
N THR A 283 7.67 17.30 22.37
CA THR A 283 7.85 18.62 23.01
C THR A 283 9.16 19.31 22.61
N LYS A 284 10.24 18.54 22.34
CA LYS A 284 11.54 19.09 21.95
C LYS A 284 11.73 19.24 20.44
N SER A 285 11.03 18.43 19.63
CA SER A 285 11.15 18.43 18.17
C SER A 285 10.19 19.40 17.49
N GLY A 286 9.13 19.84 18.17
CA GLY A 286 8.22 20.89 17.69
C GLY A 286 7.46 20.48 16.42
N HIS A 287 8.00 20.87 15.26
CA HIS A 287 7.44 20.53 13.94
C HIS A 287 8.10 19.32 13.27
N GLU A 288 9.29 18.92 13.70
CA GLU A 288 9.89 17.71 13.14
C GLU A 288 9.29 16.44 13.75
N LEU A 289 9.28 15.39 12.93
CA LEU A 289 8.94 14.04 13.33
C LEU A 289 10.19 13.37 13.90
N THR A 290 10.07 12.75 15.08
CA THR A 290 11.15 12.02 15.74
C THR A 290 10.80 10.55 15.93
N SER A 291 11.81 9.68 15.91
CA SER A 291 11.62 8.25 16.15
C SER A 291 11.59 7.93 17.65
N LEU A 292 11.02 6.77 18.01
CA LEU A 292 11.07 6.26 19.38
C LEU A 292 12.52 5.99 19.83
N LYS A 293 13.40 5.57 18.91
CA LYS A 293 14.84 5.38 19.21
C LYS A 293 15.53 6.70 19.54
N ASP A 294 15.26 7.74 18.76
CA ASP A 294 15.82 9.07 19.02
C ASP A 294 15.29 9.66 20.33
N TYR A 295 14.05 9.31 20.71
CA TYR A 295 13.52 9.64 22.03
C TYR A 295 14.34 8.94 23.12
N VAL A 296 14.56 7.62 22.98
CA VAL A 296 15.30 6.80 23.96
C VAL A 296 16.72 7.31 24.18
N THR A 297 17.43 7.74 23.13
CA THR A 297 18.79 8.31 23.25
C THR A 297 18.82 9.67 23.92
N ARG A 298 17.71 10.43 23.89
CA ARG A 298 17.55 11.73 24.56
C ARG A 298 16.91 11.64 25.94
N MET A 299 16.63 10.43 26.44
CA MET A 299 16.08 10.24 27.77
C MET A 299 17.10 10.68 28.83
N LYS A 300 16.59 11.31 29.90
CA LYS A 300 17.43 11.68 31.04
C LYS A 300 17.81 10.44 31.86
N GLU A 301 18.97 10.50 32.51
CA GLU A 301 19.35 9.52 33.54
C GLU A 301 18.28 9.51 34.64
N GLY A 302 17.73 8.33 34.97
CA GLY A 302 16.60 8.16 35.90
C GLY A 302 15.21 8.01 35.23
N GLN A 303 15.11 8.21 33.91
CA GLN A 303 13.84 8.03 33.19
C GLN A 303 13.68 6.58 32.68
N GLU A 304 12.82 5.81 33.33
CA GLU A 304 12.50 4.42 32.94
C GLU A 304 11.33 4.34 31.93
N ASP A 305 10.44 5.35 31.92
CA ASP A 305 9.19 5.34 31.15
C ASP A 305 9.19 6.35 29.98
N ILE A 306 8.59 5.96 28.86
CA ILE A 306 8.34 6.84 27.71
C ILE A 306 7.00 7.55 27.93
N LEU A 307 7.04 8.89 27.95
CA LEU A 307 5.86 9.70 28.17
C LEU A 307 5.19 10.09 26.85
N TYR A 308 3.87 9.90 26.77
CA TYR A 308 3.09 10.33 25.62
C TYR A 308 1.74 10.93 26.02
N THR A 309 1.14 11.71 25.12
CA THR A 309 -0.23 12.22 25.25
C THR A 309 -1.00 11.95 23.96
N THR A 310 -2.29 11.68 24.09
CA THR A 310 -3.23 11.53 22.98
C THR A 310 -4.18 12.73 22.98
N GLY A 311 -4.68 13.11 21.80
CA GLY A 311 -5.81 14.05 21.69
C GLY A 311 -6.11 14.45 20.25
N GLU A 312 -7.24 15.12 20.04
CA GLU A 312 -7.83 15.34 18.70
C GLU A 312 -7.01 16.28 17.80
N SER A 313 -6.25 17.24 18.35
CA SER A 313 -5.48 18.20 17.55
C SER A 313 -4.15 18.60 18.18
N LYS A 314 -3.12 18.85 17.35
CA LYS A 314 -1.77 19.30 17.77
C LYS A 314 -1.82 20.64 18.54
N LYS A 315 -2.81 21.49 18.29
CA LYS A 315 -2.97 22.77 18.98
C LYS A 315 -3.73 22.65 20.29
N GLU A 316 -4.90 22.00 20.30
CA GLU A 316 -5.76 21.94 21.50
C GLU A 316 -5.26 20.92 22.52
N ALA A 317 -4.74 19.77 22.07
CA ALA A 317 -4.35 18.69 22.99
C ALA A 317 -2.95 18.83 23.60
N VAL A 318 -2.09 19.73 23.09
CA VAL A 318 -0.63 19.57 23.23
C VAL A 318 0.16 20.85 23.59
N GLU A 319 -0.22 22.03 23.13
CA GLU A 319 0.52 23.25 23.52
C GLU A 319 0.04 23.79 24.87
N ASN A 320 -1.27 23.79 25.09
CA ASN A 320 -1.93 24.36 26.27
C ASN A 320 -2.44 23.30 27.26
N SER A 321 -2.06 22.04 27.09
CA SER A 321 -2.57 20.98 27.97
C SER A 321 -1.91 21.08 29.36
N PRO A 322 -2.72 21.16 30.44
CA PRO A 322 -2.21 21.26 31.81
C PRO A 322 -1.39 20.04 32.22
N PHE A 323 -1.56 18.91 31.55
CA PHE A 323 -0.81 17.68 31.79
C PHE A 323 0.66 17.76 31.34
N LEU A 324 1.01 18.72 30.49
CA LEU A 324 2.35 18.85 29.92
C LEU A 324 3.21 19.89 30.64
N GLU A 325 2.64 20.70 31.53
CA GLU A 325 3.34 21.78 32.24
C GLU A 325 4.48 21.25 33.11
N LYS A 326 4.23 20.25 33.97
CA LYS A 326 5.26 19.67 34.83
C LYS A 326 6.32 18.86 34.08
N PRO A 327 5.98 17.98 33.11
CA PRO A 327 6.97 17.34 32.27
C PRO A 327 7.85 18.35 31.53
N LYS A 328 7.28 19.42 30.97
CA LYS A 328 8.03 20.52 30.34
C LYS A 328 8.96 21.21 31.33
N LYS A 329 8.49 21.56 32.55
CA LYS A 329 9.33 22.17 33.60
C LYS A 329 10.48 21.29 34.05
N LYS A 330 10.25 19.98 34.20
CA LYS A 330 11.29 19.00 34.54
C LYS A 330 12.16 18.62 33.33
N GLY A 331 11.85 19.12 32.13
CA GLY A 331 12.60 18.87 30.90
C GLY A 331 12.46 17.44 30.37
N TYR A 332 11.39 16.74 30.74
CA TYR A 332 11.03 15.45 30.14
C TYR A 332 10.43 15.67 28.76
N GLU A 333 10.84 14.83 27.81
CA GLU A 333 10.29 14.84 26.47
C GLU A 333 8.93 14.11 26.49
N VAL A 334 7.90 14.65 25.86
CA VAL A 334 6.59 13.99 25.74
C VAL A 334 6.23 13.86 24.27
N LEU A 335 5.81 12.65 23.87
CA LEU A 335 5.37 12.35 22.52
C LEU A 335 3.90 12.73 22.31
N TYR A 336 3.60 13.25 21.12
CA TYR A 336 2.28 13.71 20.73
C TYR A 336 1.66 12.73 19.75
N MET A 337 0.49 12.23 20.10
CA MET A 337 -0.29 11.31 19.29
C MET A 337 -1.64 11.96 18.97
N VAL A 338 -1.89 12.17 17.69
CA VAL A 338 -3.01 12.99 17.21
C VAL A 338 -4.02 12.18 16.39
N ASP A 339 -3.70 10.94 16.04
CA ASP A 339 -4.61 10.09 15.28
C ASP A 339 -5.38 9.17 16.22
N ALA A 340 -6.68 8.98 15.99
CA ALA A 340 -7.51 8.04 16.75
C ALA A 340 -6.94 6.60 16.74
N ILE A 341 -6.26 6.20 15.66
CA ILE A 341 -5.62 4.89 15.55
C ILE A 341 -4.40 4.72 16.49
N ASP A 342 -3.81 5.83 16.96
CA ASP A 342 -2.73 5.78 17.94
C ASP A 342 -3.19 5.15 19.25
N GLU A 343 -4.44 5.38 19.66
CA GLU A 343 -4.97 4.78 20.89
C GLU A 343 -5.03 3.26 20.81
N TYR A 344 -5.49 2.75 19.67
CA TYR A 344 -5.53 1.32 19.39
C TYR A 344 -4.12 0.72 19.30
N ALA A 345 -3.17 1.45 18.72
CA ALA A 345 -1.78 1.00 18.62
C ALA A 345 -1.10 0.94 19.99
N ILE A 346 -1.24 1.98 20.83
CA ILE A 346 -0.65 2.01 22.18
C ILE A 346 -1.29 0.99 23.12
N GLY A 347 -2.57 0.68 22.94
CA GLY A 347 -3.22 -0.39 23.71
C GLY A 347 -2.47 -1.73 23.58
N GLN A 348 -1.84 -1.98 22.42
CA GLN A 348 -1.03 -3.17 22.15
C GLN A 348 0.48 -2.95 22.41
N LEU A 349 0.99 -1.74 22.18
CA LEU A 349 2.39 -1.37 22.42
C LEU A 349 2.59 -0.91 23.87
N LYS A 350 2.65 -1.86 24.80
CA LYS A 350 2.85 -1.57 26.23
C LYS A 350 4.30 -1.19 26.57
N GLU A 351 5.26 -1.78 25.86
CA GLU A 351 6.69 -1.62 26.12
C GLU A 351 7.46 -1.47 24.80
N PHE A 352 8.49 -0.62 24.81
CA PHE A 352 9.44 -0.43 23.72
C PHE A 352 10.85 -0.41 24.29
N GLU A 353 11.73 -1.30 23.80
CA GLU A 353 13.12 -1.46 24.29
C GLU A 353 13.22 -1.60 25.83
N GLY A 354 12.26 -2.30 26.44
CA GLY A 354 12.20 -2.51 27.89
C GLY A 354 11.63 -1.33 28.70
N LYS A 355 11.25 -0.24 28.04
CA LYS A 355 10.65 0.96 28.65
C LYS A 355 9.14 0.95 28.48
N LYS A 356 8.39 1.24 29.55
CA LYS A 356 6.93 1.27 29.50
C LYS A 356 6.43 2.57 28.90
N LEU A 357 5.37 2.50 28.09
CA LEU A 357 4.71 3.69 27.56
C LEU A 357 3.65 4.16 28.56
N VAL A 358 3.88 5.33 29.16
CA VAL A 358 2.99 5.93 30.17
C VAL A 358 2.33 7.18 29.60
N SER A 359 1.00 7.24 29.72
CA SER A 359 0.24 8.40 29.27
C SER A 359 0.27 9.51 30.31
N ALA A 360 0.48 10.76 29.86
CA ALA A 360 0.42 11.94 30.71
C ALA A 360 -0.98 12.22 31.29
N THR A 361 -2.05 11.71 30.65
CA THR A 361 -3.45 11.90 31.07
C THR A 361 -3.92 10.90 32.14
N LYS A 362 -3.18 9.80 32.34
CA LYS A 362 -3.53 8.75 33.32
C LYS A 362 -3.04 9.08 34.73
N GLU A 363 -3.78 8.64 35.75
CA GLU A 363 -3.32 8.66 37.15
C GLU A 363 -2.01 7.85 37.32
N GLY A 364 -1.18 8.17 38.32
CA GLY A 364 0.03 7.37 38.63
C GLY A 364 1.37 7.73 37.98
N LEU A 365 1.46 8.75 37.10
CA LEU A 365 2.72 9.32 36.56
C LEU A 365 3.80 9.48 37.64
N LYS A 366 4.77 8.54 37.65
CA LYS A 366 5.95 8.57 38.51
C LYS A 366 7.02 9.40 37.82
N LEU A 367 6.97 10.71 38.04
CA LEU A 367 8.14 11.54 37.80
C LEU A 367 9.03 11.43 39.03
N GLU A 368 10.35 11.39 38.86
CA GLU A 368 11.24 11.50 40.01
C GLU A 368 10.92 12.80 40.76
N GLU A 369 10.43 12.63 41.99
CA GLU A 369 10.13 13.70 42.94
C GLU A 369 11.25 13.68 43.99
N SER A 370 11.91 14.83 44.18
CA SER A 370 12.83 15.06 45.30
C SER A 370 12.09 14.80 46.64
N GLU A 371 12.81 14.38 47.68
CA GLU A 371 12.21 14.20 49.02
C GLU A 371 11.51 15.46 49.54
N ASP A 372 11.99 16.65 49.14
CA ASP A 372 11.35 17.94 49.49
C ASP A 372 10.01 18.16 48.76
N GLU A 373 9.87 17.69 47.52
CA GLU A 373 8.59 17.76 46.78
C GLU A 373 7.56 16.78 47.37
N LYS A 374 8.00 15.60 47.83
CA LYS A 374 7.12 14.63 48.50
C LYS A 374 6.58 15.17 49.83
N LYS A 375 7.43 15.80 50.64
CA LYS A 375 7.02 16.43 51.91
C LYS A 375 6.02 17.56 51.69
N LYS A 376 6.29 18.47 50.74
CA LYS A 376 5.34 19.54 50.37
C LYS A 376 4.01 18.99 49.88
N LYS A 377 4.02 17.87 49.14
CA LYS A 377 2.81 17.22 48.64
C LYS A 377 1.98 16.59 49.75
N GLU A 378 2.60 16.01 50.78
CA GLU A 378 1.89 15.52 51.96
C GLU A 378 1.30 16.67 52.79
N GLU A 379 2.05 17.75 53.02
CA GLU A 379 1.54 18.95 53.71
C GLU A 379 0.37 19.61 52.96
N LEU A 380 0.44 19.69 51.63
CA LEU A 380 -0.63 20.23 50.80
C LEU A 380 -1.84 19.30 50.78
N LYS A 381 -1.64 17.97 50.76
CA LYS A 381 -2.74 17.01 50.86
C LYS A 381 -3.48 17.16 52.19
N GLU A 382 -2.78 17.29 53.30
CA GLU A 382 -3.40 17.50 54.61
C GLU A 382 -4.17 18.83 54.68
N LYS A 383 -3.58 19.92 54.18
CA LYS A 383 -4.23 21.25 54.16
C LYS A 383 -5.48 21.30 53.30
N PHE A 384 -5.48 20.62 52.16
CA PHE A 384 -6.57 20.66 51.20
C PHE A 384 -7.51 19.45 51.26
N GLU A 385 -7.30 18.51 52.20
CA GLU A 385 -8.17 17.33 52.34
C GLU A 385 -9.62 17.72 52.65
N GLY A 386 -9.82 18.75 53.48
CA GLY A 386 -11.14 19.29 53.79
C GLY A 386 -11.84 19.87 52.55
N LEU A 387 -11.09 20.57 51.69
CA LEU A 387 -11.59 21.11 50.43
C LEU A 387 -11.94 19.99 49.43
N CYS A 388 -11.11 18.95 49.33
CA CYS A 388 -11.37 17.81 48.46
C CYS A 388 -12.65 17.04 48.84
N LYS A 389 -12.95 16.91 50.14
CA LYS A 389 -14.21 16.31 50.62
C LYS A 389 -15.42 17.14 50.21
N VAL A 390 -15.38 18.46 50.43
CA VAL A 390 -16.46 19.37 50.03
C VAL A 390 -16.70 19.33 48.52
N ILE A 391 -15.64 19.34 47.70
CA ILE A 391 -15.77 19.26 46.25
C ILE A 391 -16.35 17.92 45.81
N LYS A 392 -15.95 16.81 46.46
CA LYS A 392 -16.52 15.49 46.20
C LYS A 392 -18.02 15.44 46.55
N ASP A 393 -18.41 16.03 47.68
CA ASP A 393 -19.81 16.07 48.11
C ASP A 393 -20.67 16.91 47.14
N VAL A 394 -20.13 18.01 46.61
CA VAL A 394 -20.82 18.85 45.62
C VAL A 394 -20.95 18.18 44.26
N LEU A 395 -19.92 17.46 43.81
CA LEU A 395 -19.89 16.81 42.49
C LEU A 395 -20.55 15.42 42.51
N GLY A 396 -20.73 14.81 43.68
CA GLY A 396 -21.44 13.55 43.89
C GLY A 396 -20.94 12.43 42.97
N ASP A 397 -21.84 11.86 42.18
CA ASP A 397 -21.56 10.73 41.30
C ASP A 397 -20.82 11.11 40.00
N LYS A 398 -20.53 12.39 39.75
CA LYS A 398 -19.84 12.83 38.52
C LYS A 398 -18.33 12.57 38.54
N VAL A 399 -17.74 12.33 39.71
CA VAL A 399 -16.29 12.10 39.86
C VAL A 399 -16.03 11.03 40.92
N GLU A 400 -15.20 10.06 40.57
CA GLU A 400 -14.88 8.93 41.45
C GLU A 400 -14.01 9.36 42.66
N LYS A 401 -13.03 10.24 42.40
CA LYS A 401 -12.06 10.67 43.40
C LYS A 401 -11.54 12.08 43.10
N VAL A 402 -11.43 12.90 44.15
CA VAL A 402 -10.78 14.21 44.12
C VAL A 402 -9.48 14.10 44.91
N ILE A 403 -8.36 14.30 44.25
CA ILE A 403 -7.03 14.27 44.87
C ILE A 403 -6.24 15.53 44.51
N VAL A 404 -5.52 16.05 45.50
CA VAL A 404 -4.51 17.08 45.25
C VAL A 404 -3.35 16.44 44.52
N SER A 405 -3.07 16.94 43.33
CA SER A 405 -2.00 16.46 42.47
C SER A 405 -1.10 17.62 42.11
N ASP A 406 0.20 17.46 42.33
CA ASP A 406 1.23 18.44 41.99
C ASP A 406 1.57 18.41 40.48
N ARG A 407 0.64 17.95 39.63
CA ARG A 407 0.87 17.80 38.19
C ARG A 407 0.63 19.08 37.40
N VAL A 408 -0.22 19.93 37.96
CA VAL A 408 -0.73 21.13 37.32
C VAL A 408 -0.07 22.32 37.97
N VAL A 409 0.43 23.25 37.15
CA VAL A 409 1.16 24.42 37.64
C VAL A 409 0.26 25.65 37.53
N ASP A 410 -0.20 25.96 36.31
CA ASP A 410 -0.90 27.21 36.02
C ASP A 410 -2.42 27.01 36.01
N SER A 411 -2.90 25.77 35.81
CA SER A 411 -4.32 25.45 35.83
C SER A 411 -4.82 25.07 37.25
N PRO A 412 -6.03 25.51 37.66
CA PRO A 412 -6.52 25.32 39.04
C PRO A 412 -7.00 23.89 39.35
N CYS A 413 -7.48 23.15 38.35
CA CYS A 413 -7.91 21.76 38.50
C CYS A 413 -7.86 21.03 37.16
N CYS A 414 -7.79 19.70 37.18
CA CYS A 414 -7.81 18.90 35.96
C CYS A 414 -8.50 17.55 36.17
N LEU A 415 -9.23 17.08 35.15
CA LEU A 415 -9.91 15.78 35.16
C LEU A 415 -8.98 14.72 34.56
N VAL A 416 -8.71 13.67 35.34
CA VAL A 416 -7.87 12.55 34.90
C VAL A 416 -8.70 11.28 34.75
N THR A 417 -8.30 10.44 33.81
CA THR A 417 -8.87 9.09 33.68
C THR A 417 -8.11 8.10 34.56
N GLY A 418 -8.83 7.19 35.22
CA GLY A 418 -8.24 6.12 36.03
C GLY A 418 -7.35 5.17 35.21
N GLU A 419 -6.50 4.40 35.90
CA GLU A 419 -5.46 3.56 35.25
C GLU A 419 -6.02 2.56 34.22
N TYR A 420 -7.22 2.02 34.45
CA TYR A 420 -7.85 0.96 33.66
C TYR A 420 -9.08 1.40 32.86
N GLY A 421 -9.43 2.69 32.88
CA GLY A 421 -10.57 3.24 32.13
C GLY A 421 -10.26 3.54 30.66
N TRP A 422 -11.31 3.62 29.84
CA TRP A 422 -11.22 4.26 28.52
C TRP A 422 -10.90 5.75 28.69
N ARG A 423 -10.04 6.28 27.82
CA ARG A 423 -9.60 7.68 27.89
C ARG A 423 -10.72 8.57 27.33
N GLY A 424 -10.86 9.75 27.91
CA GLY A 424 -11.75 10.79 27.39
C GLY A 424 -10.99 11.55 26.31
N SER A 425 -10.94 10.98 25.13
CA SER A 425 -10.34 11.56 23.92
C SER A 425 -11.28 11.45 22.75
#